data_AF-A0A6N7XF19-F1
#
_entry.id   AF-A0A6N7XF19-F1
#
_cell.length_a   1.000
_cell.length_b   1.000
_cell.length_c   1.000
_cell.angle_alpha   90.00
_cell.angle_beta   90.00
_cell.angle_gamma   90.00
#
_symmetry.space_group_name_H-M   'P 1'
#
loop_
_entity.id
_entity.type
_entity.pdbx_description
1 polymer ?
#
loop_
_entity_poly.entity_id
_entity_poly.type
_entity_poly.pdbx_seq_one_letter_code
_entity_poly.pdbx_strand_id
1 'polypeptide(L)'
;MNLSIDREVMRWFDSLFQSQNDVISINNFICKLDDYDKSMIGGKVISLGKYSTNYWKLEFNISDSYLLRLKKNIHPLFNEYIYEELTLYNDDNMFTTINRFVIRVFNIVADYEYDVREGAYYINYNRYFVDICRGISHGDVIKLDYDVLMLVNSDNNIVFFNDENTIKLNLRFDTEMGEDILDSLLDLRKSIITSKIY
;
A
#
# COMPACT_ATOMS: atom_id res chain seq x y z
N MET A 1 16.39 3.28 -10.97
CA MET A 1 16.05 4.23 -9.90
C MET A 1 15.56 3.43 -8.70
N ASN A 2 16.05 3.68 -7.48
CA ASN A 2 15.54 2.95 -6.32
C ASN A 2 14.34 3.70 -5.74
N LEU A 3 13.17 3.08 -5.83
CA LEU A 3 11.94 3.59 -5.25
C LEU A 3 11.81 3.13 -3.79
N SER A 4 11.13 3.93 -2.97
CA SER A 4 10.67 3.53 -1.64
C SER A 4 9.41 4.30 -1.24
N ILE A 5 8.53 3.67 -0.47
CA ILE A 5 7.48 4.38 0.26
C ILE A 5 8.13 5.39 1.20
N ASP A 6 7.60 6.62 1.22
CA ASP A 6 7.99 7.63 2.19
C ASP A 6 7.71 7.12 3.62
N ARG A 7 8.73 7.10 4.48
CA ARG A 7 8.58 6.63 5.86
C ARG A 7 7.60 7.50 6.66
N GLU A 8 7.40 8.76 6.28
CA GLU A 8 6.41 9.64 6.93
C GLU A 8 4.99 9.06 6.86
N VAL A 9 4.69 8.19 5.89
CA VAL A 9 3.42 7.45 5.83
C VAL A 9 3.16 6.67 7.13
N MET A 10 4.20 6.12 7.75
CA MET A 10 4.06 5.36 9.00
C MET A 10 3.67 6.26 10.18
N ARG A 11 4.05 7.55 10.18
CA ARG A 11 3.58 8.51 11.21
C ARG A 11 2.09 8.76 11.11
N TRP A 12 1.51 8.66 9.92
CA TRP A 12 0.06 8.85 9.75
C TRP A 12 -0.71 7.71 10.42
N PHE A 13 -0.18 6.48 10.41
CA PHE A 13 -0.76 5.38 11.16
C PHE A 13 -0.62 5.57 12.67
N ASP A 14 0.53 6.06 13.15
CA ASP A 14 0.71 6.41 14.56
C ASP A 14 -0.33 7.43 15.05
N SER A 15 -0.69 8.38 14.18
CA SER A 15 -1.69 9.41 14.47
C SER A 15 -3.10 8.83 14.73
N LEU A 16 -3.43 7.65 14.19
CA LEU A 16 -4.71 6.97 14.48
C LEU A 16 -4.80 6.64 15.97
N PHE A 17 -3.73 6.06 16.50
CA PHE A 17 -3.71 5.59 17.88
C PHE A 17 -3.61 6.76 18.87
N GLN A 18 -2.74 7.75 18.57
CA GLN A 18 -2.61 8.97 19.38
C GLN A 18 -3.94 9.72 19.48
N SER A 19 -4.64 9.91 18.36
CA SER A 19 -5.94 10.59 18.37
C SER A 19 -7.08 9.76 18.95
N GLN A 20 -6.83 8.48 19.28
CA GLN A 20 -7.81 7.51 19.75
C GLN A 20 -9.04 7.36 18.83
N ASN A 21 -8.87 7.65 17.53
CA ASN A 21 -9.91 7.52 16.53
C ASN A 21 -9.63 6.32 15.63
N ASP A 22 -10.69 5.66 15.18
CA ASP A 22 -10.58 4.59 14.19
C ASP A 22 -10.43 5.14 12.76
N VAL A 23 -10.65 6.43 12.53
CA VAL A 23 -10.49 7.09 11.23
C VAL A 23 -9.93 8.50 11.40
N ILE A 24 -8.93 8.85 10.59
CA ILE A 24 -8.42 10.22 10.49
C ILE A 24 -8.12 10.59 9.04
N SER A 25 -8.14 11.90 8.76
CA SER A 25 -7.71 12.45 7.48
C SER A 25 -6.47 13.32 7.69
N ILE A 26 -5.37 13.02 6.99
CA ILE A 26 -4.09 13.73 7.09
C ILE A 26 -3.50 13.90 5.69
N ASN A 27 -3.06 15.11 5.32
CA ASN A 27 -2.34 15.39 4.06
C ASN A 27 -3.02 14.84 2.80
N ASN A 28 -4.35 14.95 2.71
CA ASN A 28 -5.18 14.37 1.63
C ASN A 28 -5.25 12.83 1.60
N PHE A 29 -4.91 12.17 2.70
CA PHE A 29 -5.10 10.74 2.90
C PHE A 29 -6.14 10.46 3.96
N ILE A 30 -6.83 9.33 3.84
CA ILE A 30 -7.67 8.75 4.88
C ILE A 30 -6.92 7.53 5.41
N CYS A 31 -6.64 7.55 6.71
CA CYS A 31 -6.15 6.39 7.44
C CYS A 31 -7.31 5.81 8.23
N LYS A 32 -7.45 4.48 8.25
CA LYS A 32 -8.47 3.80 9.06
C LYS A 32 -7.91 2.60 9.81
N LEU A 33 -8.47 2.34 10.97
CA LEU A 33 -8.35 1.10 11.72
C LEU A 33 -9.71 0.41 11.67
N ASP A 34 -9.82 -0.66 10.90
CA ASP A 34 -11.06 -1.40 10.74
C ASP A 34 -11.01 -2.72 11.54
N ASP A 35 -12.17 -3.11 12.05
CA ASP A 35 -12.37 -4.42 12.66
C ASP A 35 -12.32 -5.49 11.57
N TYR A 36 -11.28 -6.30 11.58
CA TYR A 36 -11.09 -7.54 10.83
C TYR A 36 -11.75 -7.61 9.44
N ASP A 37 -10.94 -7.49 8.38
CA ASP A 37 -11.38 -7.87 7.05
C ASP A 37 -11.45 -9.41 6.95
N LYS A 38 -12.65 -9.97 6.70
CA LYS A 38 -12.86 -11.41 6.47
C LYS A 38 -11.96 -11.99 5.38
N SER A 39 -11.48 -11.15 4.49
CA SER A 39 -10.59 -11.54 3.41
C SER A 39 -9.10 -11.48 3.78
N MET A 40 -8.71 -11.08 5.00
CA MET A 40 -7.32 -11.09 5.50
C MET A 40 -7.18 -11.98 6.76
N ILE A 41 -5.98 -12.50 7.02
CA ILE A 41 -5.75 -13.38 8.18
C ILE A 41 -5.30 -12.57 9.41
N GLY A 42 -6.14 -12.59 10.46
CA GLY A 42 -5.80 -12.17 11.82
C GLY A 42 -5.81 -10.65 12.10
N GLY A 43 -6.19 -10.30 13.34
CA GLY A 43 -6.00 -8.96 13.93
C GLY A 43 -6.92 -7.86 13.42
N LYS A 44 -6.49 -6.61 13.63
CA LYS A 44 -7.12 -5.40 13.06
C LYS A 44 -6.44 -5.03 11.74
N VAL A 45 -7.19 -4.39 10.85
CA VAL A 45 -6.67 -3.93 9.56
C VAL A 45 -6.41 -2.44 9.64
N ILE A 46 -5.19 -2.03 9.28
CA ILE A 46 -4.88 -0.64 9.00
C ILE A 46 -5.01 -0.43 7.50
N SER A 47 -5.72 0.64 7.10
CA SER A 47 -5.80 1.04 5.70
C SER A 47 -5.39 2.48 5.45
N LEU A 48 -4.86 2.71 4.26
CA LEU A 48 -4.50 4.02 3.71
C LEU A 48 -5.06 4.15 2.31
N GLY A 49 -5.69 5.28 2.03
CA GLY A 49 -6.08 5.67 0.67
C GLY A 49 -6.06 7.18 0.53
N LYS A 50 -6.02 7.66 -0.70
CA LYS A 50 -6.16 9.09 -0.99
C LYS A 50 -7.60 9.53 -0.71
N TYR A 51 -7.79 10.71 -0.13
CA TYR A 51 -9.10 11.27 0.17
C TYR A 51 -9.86 11.66 -1.11
N SER A 52 -9.15 12.18 -2.10
CA SER A 52 -9.72 12.76 -3.33
C SER A 52 -9.96 11.76 -4.45
N THR A 53 -9.37 10.57 -4.38
CA THR A 53 -9.46 9.53 -5.42
C THR A 53 -9.58 8.15 -4.76
N ASN A 54 -10.04 7.16 -5.50
CA ASN A 54 -10.11 5.77 -5.04
C ASN A 54 -9.19 4.84 -5.86
N TYR A 55 -8.22 5.41 -6.58
CA TYR A 55 -7.34 4.66 -7.48
C TYR A 55 -6.47 3.63 -6.79
N TRP A 56 -6.18 3.82 -5.50
CA TRP A 56 -5.46 2.82 -4.72
C TRP A 56 -5.90 2.82 -3.27
N LYS A 57 -5.79 1.65 -2.65
CA LYS A 57 -5.92 1.44 -1.20
C LYS A 57 -4.88 0.43 -0.75
N LEU A 58 -4.05 0.82 0.21
CA LEU A 58 -3.08 -0.05 0.87
C LEU A 58 -3.66 -0.52 2.20
N GLU A 59 -3.57 -1.81 2.47
CA GLU A 59 -4.11 -2.43 3.68
C GLU A 59 -3.08 -3.40 4.26
N PHE A 60 -2.93 -3.43 5.58
CA PHE A 60 -2.10 -4.42 6.25
C PHE A 60 -2.62 -4.73 7.66
N ASN A 61 -2.33 -5.95 8.12
CA ASN A 61 -2.79 -6.44 9.41
C ASN A 61 -1.79 -6.11 10.51
N ILE A 62 -2.35 -5.81 11.69
CA ILE A 62 -1.62 -5.78 12.94
C ILE A 62 -2.21 -6.80 13.91
N SER A 63 -1.36 -7.58 14.57
CA SER A 63 -1.81 -8.57 15.55
C SER A 63 -2.41 -7.87 16.78
N ASP A 64 -3.37 -8.53 17.44
CA ASP A 64 -4.01 -7.97 18.64
C ASP A 64 -3.00 -7.71 19.77
N SER A 65 -1.97 -8.56 19.88
CA SER A 65 -0.91 -8.39 20.86
C SER A 65 -0.05 -7.15 20.59
N TYR A 66 0.26 -6.87 19.31
CA TYR A 66 0.98 -5.67 18.92
C TYR A 66 0.13 -4.41 19.09
N LEU A 67 -1.14 -4.46 18.68
CA LEU A 67 -2.12 -3.39 18.92
C LEU A 67 -2.24 -3.05 20.41
N LEU A 68 -2.34 -4.06 21.27
CA LEU A 68 -2.43 -3.85 22.71
C LEU A 68 -1.17 -3.18 23.26
N ARG A 69 0.01 -3.52 22.73
CA ARG A 69 1.27 -2.87 23.10
C ARG A 69 1.28 -1.39 22.70
N LEU A 70 0.86 -1.07 21.47
CA LEU A 70 0.76 0.32 21.00
C LEU A 70 -0.19 1.12 21.88
N LYS A 71 -1.41 0.62 22.14
CA LYS A 71 -2.39 1.30 22.99
C LYS A 71 -1.91 1.54 24.42
N LYS A 72 -1.20 0.57 25.01
CA LYS A 72 -0.60 0.71 26.36
C LYS A 72 0.57 1.69 26.40
N ASN A 73 1.20 1.95 25.26
CA ASN A 73 2.30 2.90 25.15
C ASN A 73 1.82 4.36 25.04
N ILE A 74 0.51 4.62 25.00
CA ILE A 74 -0.02 5.99 24.89
C ILE A 74 -0.27 6.57 26.29
N HIS A 75 0.27 7.76 26.53
CA HIS A 75 0.07 8.46 27.79
C HIS A 75 -1.39 8.91 27.93
N PRO A 76 -2.09 8.53 29.01
CA PRO A 76 -3.53 8.74 29.14
C PRO A 76 -3.95 10.22 29.21
N LEU A 77 -3.05 11.14 29.58
CA LEU A 77 -3.34 12.58 29.65
C LEU A 77 -2.90 13.37 28.42
N PHE A 78 -1.88 12.88 27.71
CA PHE A 78 -1.26 13.64 26.60
C PHE A 78 -1.63 13.06 25.25
N ASN A 79 -2.15 11.83 25.20
CA ASN A 79 -2.51 11.14 23.97
C ASN A 79 -1.33 10.97 22.99
N GLU A 80 -0.13 10.81 23.55
CA GLU A 80 1.12 10.65 22.82
C GLU A 80 1.84 9.37 23.26
N TYR A 81 2.71 8.82 22.42
CA TYR A 81 3.50 7.64 22.79
C TYR A 81 4.56 7.99 23.84
N ILE A 82 4.66 7.17 24.89
CA ILE A 82 5.62 7.33 25.99
C ILE A 82 7.02 6.90 25.54
N TYR A 83 7.11 5.79 24.80
CA TYR A 83 8.35 5.27 24.24
C TYR A 83 8.29 5.33 22.71
N GLU A 84 9.07 6.22 22.10
CA GLU A 84 9.13 6.37 20.63
C GLU A 84 9.60 5.09 19.93
N GLU A 85 10.41 4.25 20.56
CA GLU A 85 10.84 2.97 19.99
C GLU A 85 9.69 1.97 19.80
N LEU A 86 8.54 2.21 20.45
CA LEU A 86 7.35 1.36 20.44
C LEU A 86 6.20 2.02 19.67
N THR A 87 6.48 2.51 18.45
CA THR A 87 5.49 3.07 17.53
C THR A 87 5.59 2.43 16.14
N LEU A 88 4.58 2.61 15.30
CA LEU A 88 4.58 2.11 13.91
C LEU A 88 5.65 2.78 13.06
N TYR A 89 5.90 4.08 13.27
CA TYR A 89 6.93 4.84 12.56
C TYR A 89 8.35 4.28 12.74
N ASN A 90 8.64 3.75 13.92
CA ASN A 90 9.94 3.17 14.26
C ASN A 90 9.99 1.64 14.10
N ASP A 91 8.92 1.01 13.61
CA ASP A 91 8.93 -0.42 13.29
C ASP A 91 9.54 -0.70 11.91
N ASP A 92 10.87 -0.89 11.90
CA ASP A 92 11.63 -1.17 10.68
C ASP A 92 11.20 -2.45 9.96
N ASN A 93 10.76 -3.47 10.70
CA ASN A 93 10.34 -4.73 10.10
C ASN A 93 9.04 -4.53 9.33
N MET A 94 8.05 -3.89 9.94
CA MET A 94 6.78 -3.61 9.29
C MET A 94 6.96 -2.64 8.11
N PHE A 95 7.70 -1.55 8.29
CA PHE A 95 8.01 -0.62 7.19
C PHE A 95 8.70 -1.35 6.04
N THR A 96 9.70 -2.19 6.31
CA THR A 96 10.42 -2.93 5.27
C THR A 96 9.51 -3.92 4.55
N THR A 97 8.60 -4.56 5.27
CA THR A 97 7.65 -5.53 4.69
C THR A 97 6.68 -4.84 3.75
N ILE A 98 6.01 -3.77 4.20
CA ILE A 98 5.08 -2.98 3.38
C ILE A 98 5.79 -2.37 2.18
N ASN A 99 6.96 -1.74 2.42
CA ASN A 99 7.75 -1.12 1.36
C ASN A 99 8.18 -2.15 0.30
N ARG A 100 8.70 -3.31 0.71
CA ARG A 100 9.10 -4.36 -0.22
C ARG A 100 7.91 -4.87 -1.04
N PHE A 101 6.75 -5.07 -0.40
CA PHE A 101 5.55 -5.54 -1.08
C PHE A 101 5.08 -4.55 -2.16
N VAL A 102 4.87 -3.28 -1.80
CA VAL A 102 4.40 -2.25 -2.75
C VAL A 102 5.38 -2.04 -3.90
N ILE A 103 6.69 -1.97 -3.61
CA ILE A 103 7.71 -1.79 -4.65
C ILE A 103 7.79 -3.03 -5.56
N ARG A 104 7.59 -4.24 -5.04
CA ARG A 104 7.50 -5.44 -5.88
C ARG A 104 6.30 -5.39 -6.81
N VAL A 105 5.10 -5.05 -6.31
CA VAL A 105 3.93 -4.88 -7.18
C VAL A 105 4.20 -3.86 -8.28
N PHE A 106 4.78 -2.71 -7.92
CA PHE A 106 5.14 -1.67 -8.89
C PHE A 106 6.08 -2.20 -9.99
N ASN A 107 7.16 -2.89 -9.60
CA ASN A 107 8.15 -3.42 -10.55
C ASN A 107 7.66 -4.65 -11.33
N ILE A 108 6.69 -5.40 -10.80
CA ILE A 108 6.07 -6.50 -11.52
C ILE A 108 5.20 -5.93 -12.64
N VAL A 109 4.38 -4.91 -12.36
CA VAL A 109 3.41 -4.38 -13.32
C VAL A 109 4.07 -3.45 -14.35
N ALA A 110 5.03 -2.63 -13.92
CA ALA A 110 5.52 -1.52 -14.73
C ALA A 110 7.06 -1.46 -14.83
N ASP A 111 7.54 -1.17 -16.03
CA ASP A 111 8.90 -0.72 -16.31
C ASP A 111 8.95 0.82 -16.24
N TYR A 112 9.84 1.34 -15.40
CA TYR A 112 9.99 2.77 -15.19
C TYR A 112 11.41 3.22 -15.57
N GLU A 113 11.52 4.01 -16.62
CA GLU A 113 12.79 4.40 -17.24
C GLU A 113 12.90 5.92 -17.38
N TYR A 114 14.13 6.42 -17.39
CA TYR A 114 14.43 7.82 -17.69
C TYR A 114 15.11 7.89 -19.06
N ASP A 115 14.47 8.53 -20.03
CA ASP A 115 15.11 8.81 -21.30
C ASP A 115 15.92 10.11 -21.18
N VAL A 116 17.23 9.98 -21.20
CA VAL A 116 18.17 11.09 -21.12
C VAL A 116 18.06 12.03 -22.33
N ARG A 117 17.71 11.52 -23.51
CA ARG A 117 17.61 12.33 -24.75
C ARG A 117 16.40 13.25 -24.71
N GLU A 118 15.30 12.74 -24.18
CA GLU A 118 14.03 13.45 -24.10
C GLU A 118 13.88 14.21 -22.76
N GLY A 119 14.77 13.95 -21.80
CA GLY A 119 14.74 14.59 -20.48
C GLY A 119 13.47 14.22 -19.71
N ALA A 120 12.92 13.02 -19.95
CA ALA A 120 11.60 12.63 -19.48
C ALA A 120 11.62 11.22 -18.87
N TYR A 121 10.70 11.00 -17.93
CA TYR A 121 10.45 9.67 -17.37
C TYR A 121 9.29 9.00 -18.10
N TYR A 122 9.46 7.73 -18.41
CA TYR A 122 8.47 6.87 -19.04
C TYR A 122 8.07 5.74 -18.09
N ILE A 123 6.78 5.43 -18.10
CA ILE A 123 6.24 4.22 -17.50
C ILE A 123 5.60 3.41 -18.62
N ASN A 124 5.93 2.13 -18.69
CA ASN A 124 5.31 1.18 -19.60
C ASN A 124 4.97 -0.09 -18.83
N TYR A 125 4.09 -0.90 -19.38
CA TYR A 125 3.85 -2.23 -18.85
C TYR A 125 5.11 -3.09 -18.92
N ASN A 126 5.41 -3.77 -17.82
CA ASN A 126 6.40 -4.83 -17.83
C ASN A 126 5.92 -5.99 -18.70
N ARG A 127 6.78 -6.45 -19.61
CA ARG A 127 6.42 -7.49 -20.59
C ARG A 127 6.01 -8.81 -19.94
N TYR A 128 6.68 -9.22 -18.86
CA TYR A 128 6.36 -10.45 -18.15
C TYR A 128 4.96 -10.39 -17.55
N PHE A 129 4.57 -9.25 -16.99
CA PHE A 129 3.21 -9.04 -16.48
C PHE A 129 2.17 -9.11 -17.59
N VAL A 130 2.41 -8.45 -18.73
CA VAL A 130 1.49 -8.52 -19.89
C VAL A 130 1.33 -9.96 -20.37
N ASP A 131 2.42 -10.72 -20.45
CA ASP A 131 2.38 -12.11 -20.92
C ASP A 131 1.56 -13.01 -19.97
N ILE A 132 1.63 -12.79 -18.66
CA ILE A 132 0.78 -13.47 -17.67
C ILE A 132 -0.69 -13.06 -17.83
N CYS A 133 -0.95 -11.78 -18.12
CA CYS A 133 -2.30 -11.22 -18.20
C CYS A 133 -3.12 -11.66 -19.42
N ARG A 134 -2.51 -12.24 -20.46
CA ARG A 134 -3.18 -12.58 -21.73
C ARG A 134 -4.29 -13.63 -21.66
N GLY A 135 -4.54 -14.27 -20.52
CA GLY A 135 -5.54 -15.33 -20.38
C GLY A 135 -6.23 -15.39 -19.03
N ILE A 136 -6.22 -14.29 -18.27
CA ILE A 136 -6.78 -14.24 -16.92
C ILE A 136 -8.28 -13.96 -16.99
N SER A 137 -9.08 -14.73 -16.25
CA SER A 137 -10.50 -14.45 -16.04
C SER A 137 -10.73 -13.75 -14.69
N HIS A 138 -11.88 -13.10 -14.55
CA HIS A 138 -12.31 -12.57 -13.26
C HIS A 138 -12.38 -13.67 -12.19
N GLY A 139 -11.92 -13.35 -10.99
CA GLY A 139 -11.89 -14.28 -9.86
C GLY A 139 -10.66 -15.18 -9.80
N ASP A 140 -9.82 -15.20 -10.84
CA ASP A 140 -8.60 -16.00 -10.85
C ASP A 140 -7.55 -15.39 -9.93
N VAL A 141 -7.00 -16.23 -9.04
CA VAL A 141 -5.84 -15.90 -8.21
C VAL A 141 -4.59 -16.41 -8.89
N ILE A 142 -3.64 -15.52 -9.14
CA ILE A 142 -2.42 -15.81 -9.89
C ILE A 142 -1.21 -15.41 -9.07
N LYS A 143 -0.26 -16.34 -8.96
CA LYS A 143 1.03 -16.09 -8.34
C LYS A 143 1.96 -15.41 -9.36
N LEU A 144 2.34 -14.16 -9.11
CA LEU A 144 3.20 -13.38 -10.00
C LEU A 144 4.68 -13.50 -9.65
N ASP A 145 4.98 -13.61 -8.36
CA ASP A 145 6.32 -13.77 -7.79
C ASP A 145 6.23 -14.59 -6.48
N TYR A 146 7.35 -14.83 -5.77
CA TYR A 146 7.42 -15.65 -4.57
C TYR A 146 6.42 -15.26 -3.47
N ASP A 147 6.12 -13.96 -3.31
CA ASP A 147 5.31 -13.39 -2.22
C ASP A 147 4.29 -12.36 -2.74
N VAL A 148 3.91 -12.46 -4.02
CA VAL A 148 2.93 -11.56 -4.63
C VAL A 148 1.94 -12.39 -5.43
N LEU A 149 0.71 -12.42 -4.96
CA LEU A 149 -0.45 -12.88 -5.70
C LEU A 149 -1.25 -11.69 -6.23
N MET A 150 -2.00 -11.96 -7.29
CA MET A 150 -2.91 -11.03 -7.92
C MET A 150 -4.28 -11.69 -8.09
N LEU A 151 -5.33 -10.91 -7.89
CA LEU A 151 -6.72 -11.24 -8.16
C LEU A 151 -7.32 -10.15 -9.04
N VAL A 152 -7.84 -10.54 -10.21
CA VAL A 152 -8.67 -9.63 -11.01
C VAL A 152 -10.10 -9.66 -10.46
N ASN A 153 -10.45 -8.63 -9.71
CA ASN A 153 -11.72 -8.57 -8.97
C ASN A 153 -12.87 -8.06 -9.84
N SER A 154 -12.60 -7.14 -10.76
CA SER A 154 -13.51 -6.66 -11.81
C SER A 154 -12.72 -6.05 -12.96
N ASP A 155 -13.40 -5.64 -14.05
CA ASP A 155 -12.78 -5.01 -15.23
C ASP A 155 -11.93 -3.77 -14.89
N ASN A 156 -12.19 -3.16 -13.74
CA ASN A 156 -11.58 -1.93 -13.27
C ASN A 156 -10.96 -2.03 -11.87
N ASN A 157 -10.75 -3.26 -11.37
CA ASN A 157 -10.20 -3.51 -10.04
C ASN A 157 -9.27 -4.71 -10.03
N ILE A 158 -8.02 -4.48 -9.65
CA ILE A 158 -7.02 -5.53 -9.46
C ILE A 158 -6.50 -5.44 -8.04
N VAL A 159 -6.48 -6.57 -7.34
CA VAL A 159 -6.00 -6.69 -5.97
C VAL A 159 -4.72 -7.50 -5.94
N PHE A 160 -3.67 -6.90 -5.40
CA PHE A 160 -2.43 -7.61 -5.09
C PHE A 160 -2.41 -7.92 -3.59
N PHE A 161 -1.90 -9.09 -3.23
CA PHE A 161 -1.75 -9.48 -1.83
C PHE A 161 -0.57 -10.44 -1.67
N ASN A 162 0.02 -10.48 -0.48
CA ASN A 162 1.13 -11.38 -0.19
C ASN A 162 0.63 -12.80 0.13
N ASP A 163 1.54 -13.78 0.13
CA ASP A 163 1.19 -15.20 0.31
C ASP A 163 0.50 -15.46 1.67
N GLU A 164 0.87 -14.70 2.70
CA GLU A 164 0.26 -14.78 4.03
C GLU A 164 -1.07 -14.03 4.15
N ASN A 165 -1.44 -13.26 3.12
CA ASN A 165 -2.66 -12.46 3.07
C ASN A 165 -2.78 -11.50 4.27
N THR A 166 -1.65 -10.89 4.62
CA THR A 166 -1.45 -9.90 5.69
C THR A 166 -1.23 -8.49 5.16
N ILE A 167 -0.98 -8.33 3.86
CA ILE A 167 -0.87 -7.04 3.15
C ILE A 167 -1.65 -7.11 1.83
N LYS A 168 -2.35 -6.04 1.49
CA LYS A 168 -3.06 -5.87 0.22
C LYS A 168 -2.82 -4.50 -0.39
N LEU A 169 -2.77 -4.48 -1.71
CA LEU A 169 -2.84 -3.27 -2.51
C LEU A 169 -3.97 -3.43 -3.54
N ASN A 170 -5.06 -2.71 -3.31
CA ASN A 170 -6.17 -2.62 -4.24
C ASN A 170 -5.90 -1.47 -5.21
N LEU A 171 -5.89 -1.73 -6.51
CA LEU A 171 -5.77 -0.73 -7.56
C LEU A 171 -7.08 -0.65 -8.35
N ARG A 172 -7.54 0.57 -8.60
CA ARG A 172 -8.77 0.91 -9.33
C ARG A 172 -8.47 1.96 -10.38
N PHE A 173 -9.19 1.93 -11.48
CA PHE A 173 -9.04 2.86 -12.60
C PHE A 173 -10.38 3.01 -13.33
N ASP A 174 -10.56 4.05 -14.12
CA ASP A 174 -11.79 4.27 -14.90
C ASP A 174 -11.61 3.90 -16.38
N THR A 175 -12.05 2.69 -16.73
CA THR A 175 -12.02 2.20 -18.11
C THR A 175 -12.90 3.02 -19.06
N GLU A 176 -13.95 3.70 -18.57
CA GLU A 176 -14.79 4.57 -19.41
C GLU A 176 -14.06 5.86 -19.82
N MET A 177 -13.10 6.30 -19.00
CA MET A 177 -12.20 7.42 -19.30
C MET A 177 -10.95 6.99 -20.06
N GLY A 178 -10.81 5.69 -20.37
CA GLY A 178 -9.64 5.12 -21.02
C GLY A 178 -8.43 4.96 -20.10
N GLU A 179 -8.64 4.94 -18.78
CA GLU A 179 -7.60 4.70 -17.79
C GLU A 179 -7.33 3.20 -17.60
N ASP A 180 -6.16 2.91 -17.07
CA ASP A 180 -5.73 1.55 -16.76
C ASP A 180 -4.96 1.45 -15.43
N ILE A 181 -4.41 0.27 -15.14
CA ILE A 181 -3.68 0.02 -13.89
C ILE A 181 -2.42 0.89 -13.74
N LEU A 182 -1.82 1.37 -14.84
CA LEU A 182 -0.66 2.27 -14.77
C LEU A 182 -1.07 3.63 -14.22
N ASP A 183 -2.29 4.11 -14.49
CA ASP A 183 -2.80 5.35 -13.91
C ASP A 183 -2.90 5.24 -12.38
N SER A 184 -3.40 4.10 -11.88
CA SER A 184 -3.45 3.82 -10.45
C SER A 184 -2.05 3.78 -9.81
N LEU A 185 -1.09 3.13 -10.48
CA LEU A 185 0.30 3.07 -10.02
C LEU A 185 0.99 4.43 -10.05
N LEU A 186 0.71 5.25 -11.06
CA LEU A 186 1.21 6.61 -11.16
C LEU A 186 0.65 7.49 -10.05
N ASP A 187 -0.65 7.39 -9.73
CA ASP A 187 -1.25 8.12 -8.62
C ASP A 187 -0.66 7.66 -7.29
N LEU A 188 -0.51 6.36 -7.06
CA LEU A 188 0.17 5.80 -5.88
C LEU A 188 1.60 6.34 -5.75
N ARG A 189 2.36 6.31 -6.85
CA ARG A 189 3.74 6.80 -6.88
C ARG A 189 3.80 8.27 -6.50
N LYS A 190 2.99 9.12 -7.17
CA LYS A 190 2.94 10.57 -6.90
C LYS A 190 2.47 10.87 -5.47
N SER A 191 1.72 9.96 -4.86
CA SER A 191 1.13 10.16 -3.54
C SER A 191 2.06 9.79 -2.39
N ILE A 192 2.73 8.62 -2.45
CA ILE A 192 3.52 8.12 -1.32
C ILE A 192 4.85 7.43 -1.66
N ILE A 193 5.19 7.23 -2.96
CA ILE A 193 6.45 6.59 -3.34
C ILE A 193 7.45 7.64 -3.84
N THR A 194 8.60 7.68 -3.19
CA THR A 194 9.68 8.60 -3.53
C THR A 194 10.82 7.90 -4.26
N SER A 195 11.53 8.65 -5.10
CA SER A 195 12.77 8.21 -5.74
C SER A 195 13.96 8.56 -4.84
N LYS A 196 14.78 7.57 -4.49
CA LYS A 196 16.07 7.82 -3.83
C LYS A 196 17.06 8.41 -4.83
N ILE A 197 17.53 9.63 -4.56
CA ILE A 197 18.67 10.22 -5.26
C ILE A 197 19.92 9.69 -4.55
N TYR A 198 20.83 9.05 -5.28
CA TYR A 198 22.15 8.67 -4.81
C TYR A 198 23.19 9.67 -5.29
#